data_AF-A0A1V3WXV0-F1
#
_entry.id   AF-A0A1V3WXV0-F1
#
_cell.length_a   1.000
_cell.length_b   1.000
_cell.length_c   1.000
_cell.angle_alpha   90.00
_cell.angle_beta   90.00
_cell.angle_gamma   90.00
#
_symmetry.space_group_name_H-M   'P 1'
#
loop_
_entity.id
_entity.type
_entity.pdbx_description
1 polymer ?
#
loop_
_entity_poly.entity_id
_entity_poly.type
_entity_poly.pdbx_seq_one_letter_code
_entity_poly.pdbx_strand_id
1 'polypeptide(L)'
;MPGELSWWVPSLSVTGEAVELFTDRARHARPEFGVDDENIALVEEICRRLDGMPLAIELAAARIRALSLRQIVDGLHDRFRLLTGGARTALPASRHCGPRWIGRMRC
;
A
#
# COMPACT_ATOMS: atom_id res chain seq x y z
N MET A 1 18.97 -0.40 29.19
CA MET A 1 18.61 0.38 27.98
C MET A 1 17.09 0.53 27.99
N PRO A 2 16.53 1.70 28.35
CA PRO A 2 15.09 1.84 28.43
C PRO A 2 14.51 2.34 27.10
N GLY A 3 13.30 1.86 26.78
CA GLY A 3 12.30 2.65 26.06
C GLY A 3 12.28 2.48 24.54
N GLU A 4 11.86 1.31 24.06
CA GLU A 4 11.21 1.26 22.75
C GLU A 4 9.82 1.91 22.90
N LEU A 5 9.75 3.21 22.59
CA LEU A 5 8.49 3.91 22.40
C LEU A 5 7.90 3.43 21.07
N SER A 6 7.15 2.33 21.13
CA SER A 6 6.21 1.98 20.07
C SER A 6 5.13 3.05 20.07
N TRP A 7 5.35 4.13 19.30
CA TRP A 7 4.32 5.09 18.99
C TRP A 7 3.24 4.37 18.19
N TRP A 8 2.23 3.86 18.90
CA TRP A 8 0.98 3.43 18.29
C TRP A 8 0.41 4.62 17.56
N VAL A 9 0.54 4.62 16.23
CA VAL A 9 -0.26 5.50 15.39
C VAL A 9 -1.69 4.97 15.54
N PRO A 10 -2.60 5.69 16.22
CA PRO A 10 -3.99 5.26 16.24
C PRO A 10 -4.47 5.19 14.79
N SER A 11 -5.20 4.13 14.44
CA SER A 11 -5.91 4.10 13.17
C SER A 11 -6.76 5.36 13.11
N LEU A 12 -6.53 6.17 12.07
CA LEU A 12 -7.26 7.41 11.82
C LEU A 12 -8.77 7.13 11.87
N SER A 13 -9.56 8.08 12.37
CA SER A 13 -11.02 7.99 12.34
C SER A 13 -11.47 7.65 10.92
N VAL A 14 -12.14 6.50 10.78
CA VAL A 14 -12.16 5.65 9.56
C VAL A 14 -12.73 6.33 8.30
N THR A 15 -13.31 7.52 8.41
CA THR A 15 -13.90 8.24 7.28
C THR A 15 -13.23 9.59 7.01
N GLY A 16 -13.20 10.53 7.96
CA GLY A 16 -12.70 11.89 7.68
C GLY A 16 -11.20 11.96 7.39
N GLU A 17 -10.39 11.48 8.33
CA GLU A 17 -8.93 11.54 8.24
C GLU A 17 -8.37 10.60 7.17
N ALA A 18 -9.02 9.46 6.96
CA ALA A 18 -8.65 8.52 5.91
C ALA A 18 -8.89 9.08 4.50
N VAL A 19 -10.00 9.80 4.29
CA VAL A 19 -10.31 10.48 3.02
C VAL A 19 -9.35 11.64 2.77
N GLU A 20 -9.01 12.41 3.80
CA GLU A 20 -8.03 13.49 3.70
C GLU A 20 -6.65 12.96 3.29
N LEU A 21 -6.17 11.90 3.97
CA LEU A 21 -4.91 11.25 3.63
C LEU A 21 -4.93 10.69 2.20
N PHE A 22 -6.03 10.04 1.80
CA PHE A 22 -6.16 9.56 0.42
C PHE A 22 -6.06 10.71 -0.58
N THR A 23 -6.76 11.82 -0.32
CA THR A 23 -6.82 12.98 -1.21
C THR A 23 -5.47 13.66 -1.35
N ASP A 24 -4.74 13.85 -0.25
CA ASP A 24 -3.39 14.40 -0.24
C ASP A 24 -2.45 13.56 -1.13
N ARG A 25 -2.45 12.25 -0.93
CA ARG A 25 -1.57 11.33 -1.67
C ARG A 25 -2.00 11.12 -3.11
N ALA A 26 -3.30 11.20 -3.37
CA ALA A 26 -3.84 11.20 -4.71
C ALA A 26 -3.37 12.44 -5.49
N ARG A 27 -3.40 13.63 -4.89
CA ARG A 27 -2.89 14.87 -5.51
C ARG A 27 -1.39 14.82 -5.78
N HIS A 28 -0.61 14.19 -4.90
CA HIS A 28 0.81 13.94 -5.16
C HIS A 28 1.04 13.04 -6.39
N ALA A 29 0.16 12.07 -6.65
CA ALA A 29 0.25 11.18 -7.81
C ALA A 29 -0.37 11.78 -9.09
N ARG A 30 -1.42 12.60 -8.94
CA ARG A 30 -2.21 13.22 -10.00
C ARG A 30 -2.73 14.59 -9.51
N PRO A 31 -2.04 15.72 -9.82
CA PRO A 31 -2.34 17.04 -9.26
C PRO A 31 -3.77 17.55 -9.50
N GLU A 32 -4.40 17.13 -10.60
CA GLU A 32 -5.78 17.48 -10.94
C GLU A 32 -6.84 16.67 -10.17
N PHE A 33 -6.43 15.75 -9.31
CA PHE A 33 -7.37 14.95 -8.51
C PHE A 33 -8.06 15.82 -7.44
N GLY A 34 -9.39 15.83 -7.50
CA GLY A 34 -10.27 16.42 -6.50
C GLY A 34 -11.35 15.43 -6.09
N VAL A 35 -11.75 15.51 -4.82
CA VAL A 35 -12.92 14.77 -4.33
C VAL A 35 -14.16 15.61 -4.57
N ASP A 36 -15.19 15.01 -5.16
CA ASP A 36 -16.47 15.62 -5.50
C ASP A 36 -17.63 14.69 -5.10
N ASP A 37 -18.86 15.16 -5.26
CA ASP A 37 -20.07 14.41 -4.89
C ASP A 37 -20.24 13.11 -5.68
N GLU A 38 -19.65 13.00 -6.88
CA GLU A 38 -19.73 11.79 -7.71
C GLU A 38 -18.74 10.71 -7.25
N ASN A 39 -17.59 11.12 -6.70
CA ASN A 39 -16.48 10.23 -6.40
C ASN A 39 -16.23 10.00 -4.90
N ILE A 40 -16.77 10.84 -4.02
CA ILE A 40 -16.62 10.73 -2.56
C ILE A 40 -17.00 9.33 -2.05
N ALA A 41 -18.11 8.78 -2.53
CA ALA A 41 -18.57 7.46 -2.12
C ALA A 41 -17.58 6.33 -2.48
N LEU A 42 -16.85 6.48 -3.60
CA LEU A 42 -15.81 5.52 -3.99
C LEU A 42 -14.55 5.67 -3.13
N VAL A 43 -14.18 6.90 -2.77
CA VAL A 43 -13.03 7.16 -1.89
C VAL A 43 -13.30 6.62 -0.49
N GLU A 44 -14.48 6.89 0.07
CA GLU A 44 -14.91 6.33 1.36
C GLU A 44 -14.90 4.81 1.35
N GLU A 45 -15.39 4.19 0.26
CA GLU A 45 -15.39 2.74 0.09
C GLU A 45 -13.96 2.16 0.09
N ILE A 46 -13.02 2.83 -0.59
CA ILE A 46 -11.60 2.45 -0.58
C ILE A 46 -11.04 2.55 0.85
N CYS A 47 -11.20 3.69 1.51
CA CYS A 47 -10.70 3.91 2.87
C CYS A 47 -11.26 2.89 3.87
N ARG A 48 -12.55 2.59 3.77
CA ARG A 48 -13.25 1.59 4.59
C ARG A 48 -12.74 0.18 4.34
N ARG A 49 -12.51 -0.21 3.08
CA ARG A 49 -11.96 -1.55 2.74
C ARG A 49 -10.51 -1.75 3.15
N LEU A 50 -9.78 -0.66 3.33
CA LEU A 50 -8.40 -0.67 3.80
C LEU A 50 -8.31 -0.53 5.33
N ASP A 51 -9.44 -0.63 6.04
CA ASP A 51 -9.56 -0.52 7.50
C ASP A 51 -8.97 0.77 8.09
N GLY A 52 -8.87 1.83 7.29
CA GLY A 52 -8.21 3.07 7.70
C GLY A 52 -6.67 2.94 7.86
N MET A 53 -6.04 1.86 7.38
CA MET A 53 -4.60 1.65 7.49
C MET A 53 -3.82 2.66 6.62
N PRO A 54 -3.02 3.56 7.22
CA PRO A 54 -2.40 4.67 6.47
C PRO A 54 -1.56 4.22 5.26
N LEU A 55 -0.68 3.24 5.44
CA LEU A 55 0.17 2.73 4.36
C LEU A 55 -0.64 2.12 3.21
N ALA A 56 -1.75 1.45 3.54
CA ALA A 56 -2.61 0.84 2.53
C ALA A 56 -3.33 1.93 1.71
N ILE A 57 -3.78 3.00 2.38
CA ILE A 57 -4.38 4.19 1.76
C ILE A 57 -3.38 4.87 0.83
N GLU A 58 -2.14 5.10 1.28
CA GLU A 58 -1.08 5.70 0.45
C GLU A 58 -0.83 4.90 -0.84
N LEU A 59 -0.75 3.58 -0.73
CA LEU A 59 -0.53 2.69 -1.87
C LEU A 59 -1.73 2.63 -2.83
N ALA A 60 -2.96 2.75 -2.32
CA ALA A 60 -4.15 2.85 -3.14
C ALA A 60 -4.21 4.20 -3.87
N ALA A 61 -3.94 5.30 -3.17
CA ALA A 61 -3.87 6.64 -3.73
C ALA A 61 -2.79 6.73 -4.82
N ALA A 62 -1.62 6.13 -4.65
CA ALA A 62 -0.57 6.11 -5.68
C ALA A 62 -0.99 5.41 -6.99
N ARG A 63 -2.03 4.55 -6.98
CA ARG A 63 -2.51 3.83 -8.16
C ARG A 63 -3.44 4.65 -9.05
N ILE A 64 -3.94 5.81 -8.61
CA ILE A 64 -4.88 6.61 -9.41
C ILE A 64 -4.30 7.15 -10.72
N ARG A 65 -2.96 7.18 -10.83
CA ARG A 65 -2.26 7.51 -12.09
C ARG A 65 -2.51 6.50 -13.20
N ALA A 66 -2.87 5.27 -12.84
CA ALA A 66 -3.00 4.14 -13.75
C ALA A 66 -4.39 3.50 -13.71
N LEU A 67 -5.13 3.65 -12.62
CA LEU A 67 -6.43 3.03 -12.40
C LEU A 67 -7.47 4.08 -11.99
N SER A 68 -8.71 3.92 -12.43
CA SER A 68 -9.83 4.70 -11.90
C SER A 68 -10.18 4.25 -10.48
N LEU A 69 -10.85 5.11 -9.71
CA LEU A 69 -11.31 4.76 -8.36
C LEU A 69 -12.17 3.49 -8.34
N ARG A 70 -13.03 3.31 -9.35
CA ARG A 70 -13.84 2.09 -9.51
C ARG A 70 -12.98 0.85 -9.71
N GLN A 71 -11.95 0.91 -10.56
CA GLN A 71 -11.02 -0.20 -10.77
C GLN A 71 -10.23 -0.54 -9.49
N ILE A 72 -9.91 0.46 -8.66
CA ILE A 72 -9.28 0.26 -7.35
C ILE A 72 -10.24 -0.46 -6.41
N VAL A 73 -11.50 0.01 -6.29
CA VAL A 73 -12.55 -0.66 -5.49
C VAL A 73 -12.75 -2.10 -5.91
N ASP A 74 -12.87 -2.35 -7.22
CA ASP A 74 -13.12 -3.68 -7.77
C ASP A 74 -11.96 -4.64 -7.45
N GLY A 75 -10.70 -4.23 -7.67
CA GLY A 75 -9.57 -5.10 -7.36
C GLY A 75 -9.24 -5.20 -5.86
N LEU A 76 -9.81 -4.35 -5.00
CA LEU A 76 -9.84 -4.57 -3.54
C LEU A 76 -10.89 -5.63 -3.15
N HIS A 77 -11.96 -5.80 -3.95
CA HIS A 77 -12.93 -6.87 -3.76
C HIS A 77 -12.31 -8.25 -3.99
N ASP A 78 -11.36 -8.34 -4.93
CA ASP A 78 -10.59 -9.55 -5.25
C ASP A 78 -9.47 -9.89 -4.23
N ARG A 79 -9.55 -9.38 -2.99
CA ARG A 79 -8.80 -9.84 -1.82
C ARG A 79 -7.25 -9.86 -2.00
N PHE A 80 -6.63 -8.69 -2.16
CA PHE A 80 -5.16 -8.48 -2.06
C PHE A 80 -4.29 -8.74 -3.31
N ARG A 81 -4.85 -8.99 -4.49
CA ARG A 81 -4.03 -9.06 -5.71
C ARG A 81 -3.52 -7.69 -6.17
N LEU A 82 -4.25 -6.61 -5.87
CA LEU A 82 -3.82 -5.25 -6.21
C LEU A 82 -2.67 -4.76 -5.33
N LEU A 83 -2.67 -5.00 -4.01
CA LEU A 83 -1.61 -4.51 -3.09
C LEU A 83 -0.27 -5.25 -3.24
N THR A 84 -0.29 -6.50 -3.71
CA THR A 84 0.93 -7.28 -4.01
C THR A 84 1.40 -7.17 -5.46
N GLY A 85 0.56 -6.67 -6.38
CA GLY A 85 0.87 -6.52 -7.81
C GLY A 85 1.71 -5.30 -8.21
N GLY A 86 2.32 -4.60 -7.24
CA GLY A 86 3.20 -3.44 -7.49
C GLY A 86 4.65 -3.60 -6.97
N ALA A 87 4.95 -4.68 -6.22
CA ALA A 87 6.25 -4.90 -5.61
C ALA A 87 6.75 -6.33 -5.88
N ARG A 88 7.13 -6.56 -7.14
CA ARG A 88 8.20 -7.47 -7.59
C ARG A 88 8.42 -7.07 -9.05
N THR A 89 9.39 -6.23 -9.40
CA THR A 89 10.79 -6.68 -9.40
C THR A 89 10.86 -8.21 -9.34
N ALA A 90 10.55 -8.86 -10.45
CA ALA A 90 11.10 -10.17 -10.74
C ALA A 90 12.62 -10.03 -10.91
N LEU A 91 13.31 -9.68 -9.81
CA LEU A 91 14.68 -10.08 -9.64
C LEU A 91 14.60 -11.55 -9.23
N PRO A 92 15.19 -12.48 -9.98
CA PRO A 92 15.33 -13.85 -9.51
C PRO A 92 16.01 -13.78 -8.15
N ALA A 93 15.45 -14.47 -7.16
CA ALA A 93 16.01 -14.55 -5.84
C ALA A 93 17.51 -14.85 -5.97
N SER A 94 18.31 -13.88 -5.60
CA SER A 94 19.75 -13.99 -5.50
C SER A 94 20.05 -15.18 -4.61
N ARG A 95 20.71 -16.16 -5.20
CA ARG A 95 21.30 -17.28 -4.49
C ARG A 95 22.25 -16.67 -3.47
N HIS A 96 21.86 -16.74 -2.20
CA HIS A 96 22.77 -16.59 -1.08
C HIS A 96 23.74 -17.78 -1.13
N CYS A 97 24.81 -17.65 -1.91
CA CYS A 97 26.01 -18.45 -1.70
C CYS A 97 26.70 -17.85 -0.47
N GLY A 98 26.24 -18.26 0.70
CA GLY A 98 26.93 -18.00 1.96
C GLY A 98 28.23 -18.82 1.99
N PRO A 99 29.34 -18.25 2.47
CA PRO A 99 30.63 -18.90 2.47
C PRO A 99 30.66 -19.99 3.54
N ARG A 100 31.41 -21.08 3.26
CA ARG A 100 31.87 -22.12 4.20
C ARG A 100 31.04 -23.42 4.23
N TRP A 101 31.19 -24.23 3.18
CA TRP A 101 31.29 -25.68 3.34
C TRP A 101 32.77 -26.07 3.38
N ILE A 102 33.28 -26.20 4.60
CA ILE A 102 34.52 -26.90 4.92
C ILE A 102 34.21 -28.39 4.85
N GLY A 103 34.95 -29.15 4.04
CA GLY A 103 35.10 -30.59 4.28
C GLY A 103 35.26 -31.46 3.05
N ARG A 104 36.44 -32.11 2.99
CA ARG A 104 36.88 -33.24 2.15
C ARG A 104 37.26 -32.88 0.69
N MET A 105 38.56 -32.78 0.33
CA MET A 105 39.52 -33.88 0.10
C MET A 105 38.89 -35.01 -0.72
N ARG A 106 39.40 -35.50 -1.86
CA ARG A 106 40.71 -35.39 -2.52
C ARG A 106 40.59 -36.23 -3.84
N CYS A 107 41.28 -35.83 -4.90
CA CYS A 107 41.80 -36.77 -5.91
C CYS A 107 43.12 -37.33 -5.39
#